data_AF-A0A3B7QZI2-F1
#
_entry.id   AF-A0A3B7QZI2-F1
#
_cell.length_a   1.000
_cell.length_b   1.000
_cell.length_c   1.000
_cell.angle_alpha   90.00
_cell.angle_beta   90.00
_cell.angle_gamma   90.00
#
_symmetry.space_group_name_H-M   'P 1'
#
loop_
_entity.id
_entity.type
_entity.pdbx_description
1 polymer ?
#
loop_
_entity_poly.entity_id
_entity_poly.type
_entity_poly.pdbx_seq_one_letter_code
_entity_poly.pdbx_strand_id
1 'polypeptide(L)'
;MLGLSALVACRKDKFEPDPANKQLPLYTEKGNNAGGALINGQVWRAYMNQGLLGRRKPLVVEAQADTLFITFDGEMQNSGAADPREGFVFALRRDGRVSFTLDSLLNLNNRRFVLDGRRHFARMDWLGNYTDYGAGRGELHVRRVQKKVLSNTNGGGQPYTEYILSGTFRFTAYRRSDSVQVVEGRFDHRINRLGYY
;
A
#
# COMPACT_ATOMS: atom_id res chain seq x y z
N MET A 1 31.76 -6.18 37.38
CA MET A 1 30.54 -6.52 36.61
C MET A 1 30.31 -5.43 35.58
N LEU A 2 30.63 -5.71 34.31
CA LEU A 2 30.37 -4.80 33.19
C LEU A 2 28.88 -4.90 32.82
N GLY A 3 28.11 -3.84 33.10
CA GLY A 3 26.72 -3.71 32.69
C GLY A 3 26.64 -3.34 31.22
N LEU A 4 26.24 -4.29 30.37
CA LEU A 4 25.99 -4.06 28.95
C LEU A 4 24.58 -3.47 28.78
N SER A 5 24.47 -2.14 28.77
CA SER A 5 23.24 -1.46 28.35
C SER A 5 23.15 -1.49 26.83
N ALA A 6 22.39 -2.43 26.28
CA ALA A 6 22.04 -2.45 24.86
C ALA A 6 21.04 -1.32 24.57
N LEU A 7 21.53 -0.19 24.08
CA LEU A 7 20.71 0.85 23.46
C LEU A 7 20.08 0.25 22.19
N VAL A 8 18.83 -0.22 22.30
CA VAL A 8 17.99 -0.51 21.15
C VAL A 8 17.70 0.83 20.47
N ALA A 9 18.54 1.20 19.51
CA ALA A 9 18.30 2.35 18.65
C ALA A 9 17.01 2.09 17.85
N CYS A 10 15.89 2.64 18.33
CA CYS A 10 14.68 2.77 17.55
C CYS A 10 15.01 3.61 16.32
N ARG A 11 15.25 2.97 15.18
CA ARG A 11 15.31 3.68 13.89
C ARG A 11 13.91 4.25 13.66
N LYS A 12 13.71 5.53 13.96
CA LYS A 12 12.59 6.27 13.39
C LYS A 12 12.75 6.19 11.88
N ASP A 13 11.79 5.59 11.19
CA ASP A 13 11.72 5.65 9.74
C ASP A 13 11.61 7.14 9.37
N LYS A 14 12.71 7.69 8.89
CA LYS A 14 12.81 9.09 8.50
C LYS A 14 12.24 9.18 7.09
N PHE A 15 11.28 10.07 6.88
CA PHE A 15 10.80 10.41 5.55
C PHE A 15 12.00 10.80 4.66
N GLU A 16 12.22 10.03 3.59
CA GLU A 16 13.23 10.29 2.58
C GLU A 16 12.50 10.74 1.31
N PRO A 17 12.75 11.96 0.80
CA PRO A 17 12.04 12.50 -0.36
C PRO A 17 12.53 11.88 -1.68
N ASP A 18 11.63 11.73 -2.64
CA ASP A 18 11.97 11.33 -4.00
C ASP A 18 12.70 12.46 -4.75
N PRO A 19 13.81 12.19 -5.46
CA PRO A 19 14.54 13.22 -6.21
C PRO A 19 13.71 13.89 -7.32
N ALA A 20 12.79 13.14 -7.96
CA ALA A 20 11.95 13.66 -9.05
C ALA A 20 10.76 14.47 -8.52
N ASN A 21 10.22 14.12 -7.35
CA ASN A 21 9.22 14.90 -6.65
C ASN A 21 9.47 14.88 -5.14
N LYS A 22 10.11 15.94 -4.63
CA LYS A 22 10.53 16.04 -3.22
C LYS A 22 9.37 16.05 -2.21
N GLN A 23 8.13 16.21 -2.67
CA GLN A 23 6.95 16.15 -1.82
C GLN A 23 6.55 14.71 -1.48
N LEU A 24 6.92 13.75 -2.33
CA LEU A 24 6.56 12.34 -2.21
C LEU A 24 7.73 11.52 -1.65
N PRO A 25 7.44 10.38 -0.99
CA PRO A 25 8.50 9.55 -0.45
C PRO A 25 9.27 8.83 -1.56
N LEU A 26 10.54 8.55 -1.30
CA LEU A 26 11.45 7.86 -2.20
C LEU A 26 10.89 6.48 -2.60
N TYR A 27 10.87 6.22 -3.91
CA TYR A 27 10.50 4.94 -4.49
C TYR A 27 11.75 4.13 -4.89
N THR A 28 11.98 2.97 -4.26
CA THR A 28 13.24 2.21 -4.46
C THR A 28 13.07 0.77 -4.93
N GLU A 29 11.86 0.21 -4.79
CA GLU A 29 11.58 -1.22 -5.00
C GLU A 29 12.33 -2.16 -4.05
N LYS A 30 12.75 -1.66 -2.88
CA LYS A 30 13.50 -2.41 -1.85
C LYS A 30 12.67 -2.70 -0.60
N GLY A 31 11.39 -2.37 -0.62
CA GLY A 31 10.46 -2.48 0.50
C GLY A 31 10.75 -1.45 1.58
N ASN A 32 10.85 -0.17 1.23
CA ASN A 32 11.12 0.90 2.19
C ASN A 32 9.91 1.26 3.08
N ASN A 33 8.80 0.54 2.96
CA ASN A 33 7.52 0.79 3.65
C ASN A 33 7.04 2.21 3.46
N ALA A 34 7.03 2.64 2.19
CA ALA A 34 6.70 4.00 1.81
C ALA A 34 5.57 4.02 0.77
N GLY A 35 4.69 5.01 0.89
CA GLY A 35 3.62 5.25 -0.08
C GLY A 35 3.23 6.71 -0.11
N GLY A 36 2.88 7.21 -1.29
CA GLY A 36 2.45 8.59 -1.46
C GLY A 36 1.85 8.85 -2.82
N ALA A 37 1.05 9.92 -2.89
CA ALA A 37 0.40 10.38 -4.11
C ALA A 37 0.05 11.87 -4.00
N LEU A 38 -0.35 12.47 -5.12
CA LEU A 38 -1.03 13.75 -5.13
C LEU A 38 -2.53 13.51 -5.33
N ILE A 39 -3.35 13.94 -4.39
CA ILE A 39 -4.81 13.88 -4.43
C ILE A 39 -5.33 15.29 -4.69
N ASN A 40 -5.89 15.55 -5.87
CA ASN A 40 -6.26 16.89 -6.35
C ASN A 40 -5.11 17.92 -6.18
N GLY A 41 -3.86 17.49 -6.40
CA GLY A 41 -2.67 18.33 -6.24
C GLY A 41 -2.15 18.47 -4.81
N GLN A 42 -2.88 17.99 -3.80
CA GLN A 42 -2.42 17.97 -2.41
C GLN A 42 -1.69 16.68 -2.08
N VAL A 43 -0.67 16.76 -1.22
CA VAL A 43 0.18 15.62 -0.88
C VAL A 43 -0.56 14.68 0.06
N TRP A 44 -0.62 13.40 -0.30
CA TRP A 44 -1.05 12.30 0.56
C TRP A 44 0.12 11.36 0.82
N ARG A 45 0.25 10.87 2.06
CA ARG A 45 1.30 9.91 2.44
C ARG A 45 0.70 8.75 3.22
N ALA A 46 1.15 7.55 2.91
CA ALA A 46 0.82 6.36 3.67
C ALA A 46 1.41 6.46 5.09
N TYR A 47 0.74 5.86 6.08
CA TYR A 47 1.21 5.90 7.47
C TYR A 47 2.55 5.20 7.66
N MET A 48 3.61 5.96 7.90
CA MET A 48 4.91 5.41 8.29
C MET A 48 4.89 5.15 9.80
N ASN A 49 4.97 3.88 10.19
CA ASN A 49 4.97 3.32 11.54
C ASN A 49 3.65 2.98 12.23
N GLN A 50 3.65 1.74 12.74
CA GLN A 50 2.84 1.30 13.87
C GLN A 50 3.46 1.88 15.13
N GLY A 51 2.79 2.84 15.78
CA GLY A 51 3.01 3.00 17.23
C GLY A 51 2.73 1.65 17.92
N LEU A 52 3.24 1.44 19.13
CA LEU A 52 3.02 0.20 19.90
C LEU A 52 1.53 -0.19 20.05
N LEU A 53 0.64 0.80 19.90
CA LEU A 53 -0.83 0.68 19.96
C LEU A 53 -1.52 1.05 18.62
N GLY A 54 -0.75 1.36 17.57
CA GLY A 54 -1.24 1.82 16.29
C GLY A 54 -1.89 0.68 15.49
N ARG A 55 -3.20 0.75 15.29
CA ARG A 55 -3.97 -0.25 14.53
C ARG A 55 -3.87 -0.08 13.01
N ARG A 56 -3.43 1.08 12.52
CA ARG A 56 -3.39 1.41 11.09
C ARG A 56 -2.14 0.83 10.44
N LYS A 57 -2.29 0.25 9.24
CA LYS A 57 -1.19 -0.34 8.47
C LYS A 57 -1.06 0.43 7.17
N PRO A 58 0.14 0.92 6.78
CA PRO A 58 0.29 1.73 5.58
C PRO A 58 -0.21 1.03 4.31
N LEU A 59 -0.04 -0.29 4.26
CA LEU A 59 -0.49 -1.13 3.17
C LEU A 59 -0.99 -2.46 3.75
N VAL A 60 -2.19 -2.86 3.32
CA VAL A 60 -2.75 -4.18 3.57
C VAL A 60 -3.05 -4.85 2.25
N VAL A 61 -2.58 -6.08 2.08
CA VAL A 61 -2.93 -6.93 0.95
C VAL A 61 -3.84 -8.04 1.44
N GLU A 62 -5.02 -8.14 0.85
CA GLU A 62 -6.05 -9.11 1.22
C GLU A 62 -6.48 -9.90 -0.01
N ALA A 63 -6.77 -11.18 0.21
CA ALA A 63 -7.26 -12.06 -0.83
C ALA A 63 -8.65 -12.56 -0.46
N GLN A 64 -9.61 -12.34 -1.35
CA GLN A 64 -10.96 -12.87 -1.19
C GLN A 64 -11.40 -13.50 -2.51
N ALA A 65 -11.55 -14.83 -2.50
CA ALA A 65 -11.84 -15.60 -3.70
C ALA A 65 -10.93 -15.17 -4.87
N ASP A 66 -11.49 -14.75 -6.00
CA ASP A 66 -10.75 -14.37 -7.20
C ASP A 66 -10.23 -12.92 -7.22
N THR A 67 -10.34 -12.20 -6.11
CA THR A 67 -10.01 -10.77 -6.02
C THR A 67 -8.91 -10.51 -5.00
N LEU A 68 -7.90 -9.75 -5.41
CA LEU A 68 -6.87 -9.20 -4.54
C LEU A 68 -7.20 -7.74 -4.22
N PHE A 69 -7.29 -7.41 -2.94
CA PHE A 69 -7.41 -6.05 -2.47
C PHE A 69 -6.05 -5.53 -2.01
N ILE A 70 -5.68 -4.35 -2.49
CA ILE A 70 -4.50 -3.61 -2.03
C ILE A 70 -5.01 -2.30 -1.42
N THR A 71 -5.05 -2.27 -0.10
CA THR A 71 -5.54 -1.14 0.68
C THR A 71 -4.37 -0.31 1.18
N PHE A 72 -4.50 1.00 1.04
CA PHE A 72 -3.55 1.99 1.49
C PHE A 72 -4.19 2.88 2.53
N ASP A 73 -3.59 2.95 3.71
CA ASP A 73 -4.00 3.90 4.76
C ASP A 73 -2.94 5.01 4.86
N GLY A 74 -3.39 6.24 4.99
CA GLY A 74 -2.54 7.41 5.08
C GLY A 74 -3.32 8.68 5.38
N GLU A 75 -2.65 9.81 5.20
CA GLU A 75 -3.22 11.11 5.50
C GLU A 75 -2.75 12.18 4.51
N MET A 76 -3.63 13.17 4.32
CA MET A 76 -3.31 14.40 3.61
C MET A 76 -2.31 15.22 4.46
N GLN A 77 -1.23 15.68 3.84
CA GLN A 77 -0.25 16.54 4.52
C GLN A 77 -0.80 17.98 4.58
N ASN A 78 -0.67 18.62 5.74
CA ASN A 78 -1.10 20.00 5.99
C ASN A 78 -2.60 20.28 5.78
N SER A 79 -3.44 19.25 5.60
CA SER A 79 -4.86 19.42 5.86
C SER A 79 -5.01 19.54 7.38
N GLY A 80 -5.70 20.56 7.88
CA GLY A 80 -6.19 20.52 9.26
C GLY A 80 -7.04 19.26 9.51
N ALA A 81 -7.62 19.11 10.70
CA ALA A 81 -8.41 17.95 11.13
C ALA A 81 -9.67 17.62 10.28
N ALA A 82 -9.82 18.17 9.08
CA ALA A 82 -11.04 18.22 8.28
C ALA A 82 -10.96 17.55 6.89
N ASP A 83 -9.84 16.94 6.46
CA ASP A 83 -9.87 16.09 5.25
C ASP A 83 -9.93 14.59 5.63
N PRO A 84 -11.12 13.97 5.56
CA PRO A 84 -11.37 12.59 5.95
C PRO A 84 -10.93 11.54 4.91
N ARG A 85 -10.20 11.94 3.86
CA ARG A 85 -9.61 11.02 2.88
C ARG A 85 -8.40 10.31 3.50
N GLU A 86 -8.66 9.17 4.10
CA GLU A 86 -7.65 8.40 4.82
C GLU A 86 -6.99 7.31 3.96
N GLY A 87 -7.47 7.06 2.74
CA GLY A 87 -6.89 5.98 1.95
C GLY A 87 -7.55 5.69 0.63
N PHE A 88 -7.12 4.60 0.02
CA PHE A 88 -7.74 4.02 -1.15
C PHE A 88 -7.48 2.52 -1.25
N VAL A 89 -8.37 1.83 -1.94
CA VAL A 89 -8.31 0.39 -2.17
C VAL A 89 -8.28 0.12 -3.66
N PHE A 90 -7.36 -0.74 -4.11
CA PHE A 90 -7.40 -1.34 -5.43
C PHE A 90 -8.00 -2.74 -5.34
N ALA A 91 -8.99 -3.04 -6.17
CA ALA A 91 -9.53 -4.38 -6.33
C ALA A 91 -9.06 -4.96 -7.67
N LEU A 92 -8.28 -6.05 -7.61
CA LEU A 92 -7.70 -6.72 -8.76
C LEU A 92 -8.27 -8.12 -8.92
N ARG A 93 -9.21 -8.28 -9.86
CA ARG A 93 -9.85 -9.57 -10.13
C ARG A 93 -9.10 -10.37 -11.21
N ARG A 94 -8.71 -11.60 -10.89
CA ARG A 94 -8.15 -12.53 -11.89
C ARG A 94 -9.23 -13.40 -12.51
N ASP A 95 -8.92 -14.03 -13.63
CA ASP A 95 -9.80 -15.04 -14.21
C ASP A 95 -9.74 -16.33 -13.37
N GLY A 96 -10.89 -17.00 -13.22
CA GLY A 96 -11.04 -18.23 -12.43
C GLY A 96 -11.51 -17.99 -11.00
N ARG A 97 -11.56 -19.07 -10.19
CA ARG A 97 -12.07 -19.04 -8.80
C ARG A 97 -11.01 -19.33 -7.74
N VAL A 98 -9.74 -19.38 -8.14
CA VAL A 98 -8.65 -19.71 -7.22
C VAL A 98 -8.41 -18.50 -6.32
N SER A 99 -8.12 -18.73 -5.03
CA SER A 99 -7.74 -17.66 -4.09
C SER A 99 -6.28 -17.24 -4.20
N PHE A 100 -6.00 -15.94 -4.06
CA PHE A 100 -4.63 -15.45 -4.05
C PHE A 100 -3.89 -16.00 -2.83
N THR A 101 -2.67 -16.47 -3.06
CA THR A 101 -1.67 -16.80 -2.03
C THR A 101 -0.53 -15.80 -2.08
N LEU A 102 0.32 -15.74 -1.05
CA LEU A 102 1.51 -14.89 -1.09
C LEU A 102 2.40 -15.20 -2.30
N ASP A 103 2.65 -16.48 -2.60
CA ASP A 103 3.44 -16.86 -3.78
C ASP A 103 2.76 -16.44 -5.09
N SER A 104 1.42 -16.42 -5.15
CA SER A 104 0.72 -15.98 -6.35
C SER A 104 0.94 -14.49 -6.67
N LEU A 105 1.37 -13.68 -5.69
CA LEU A 105 1.72 -12.28 -5.92
C LEU A 105 2.93 -12.15 -6.86
N LEU A 106 3.81 -13.15 -6.94
CA LEU A 106 4.96 -13.14 -7.86
C LEU A 106 4.52 -13.01 -9.32
N ASN A 107 3.30 -13.47 -9.65
CA ASN A 107 2.71 -13.34 -10.99
C ASN A 107 2.23 -11.92 -11.33
N LEU A 108 2.31 -10.99 -10.37
CA LEU A 108 2.01 -9.57 -10.57
C LEU A 108 3.26 -8.77 -10.94
N ASN A 109 4.45 -9.38 -10.90
CA ASN A 109 5.70 -8.70 -11.20
C ASN A 109 5.67 -8.07 -12.61
N ASN A 110 6.02 -6.78 -12.69
CA ASN A 110 5.94 -5.96 -13.90
C ASN A 110 4.58 -6.02 -14.62
N ARG A 111 3.48 -6.19 -13.88
CA ARG A 111 2.12 -6.27 -14.43
C ARG A 111 1.42 -4.93 -14.31
N ARG A 112 0.88 -4.48 -15.44
CA ARG A 112 0.02 -3.30 -15.54
C ARG A 112 -1.45 -3.72 -15.56
N PHE A 113 -2.26 -3.03 -14.78
CA PHE A 113 -3.70 -3.17 -14.69
C PHE A 113 -4.36 -1.89 -15.18
N VAL A 114 -5.27 -2.03 -16.14
CA VAL A 114 -6.20 -0.97 -16.51
C VAL A 114 -7.36 -1.03 -15.53
N LEU A 115 -7.59 0.06 -14.81
CA LEU A 115 -8.72 0.20 -13.91
C LEU A 115 -9.91 0.72 -14.72
N ASP A 116 -10.88 -0.14 -14.99
CA ASP A 116 -12.05 0.12 -15.84
C ASP A 116 -13.30 0.53 -15.03
N GLY A 117 -13.21 0.45 -13.71
CA GLY A 117 -14.33 0.70 -12.81
C GLY A 117 -15.31 -0.47 -12.70
N ARG A 118 -14.92 -1.67 -13.16
CA ARG A 118 -15.74 -2.89 -13.10
C ARG A 118 -14.93 -4.09 -12.66
N ARG A 119 -14.03 -4.57 -13.51
CA ARG A 119 -13.20 -5.75 -13.25
C ARG A 119 -12.01 -5.40 -12.37
N HIS A 120 -11.38 -4.27 -12.68
CA HIS A 120 -10.31 -3.69 -11.90
C HIS A 120 -10.68 -2.27 -11.56
N PHE A 121 -10.60 -1.90 -10.30
CA PHE A 121 -10.99 -0.55 -9.89
C PHE A 121 -10.19 -0.08 -8.70
N ALA A 122 -10.14 1.24 -8.55
CA ALA A 122 -9.71 1.88 -7.32
C ALA A 122 -10.92 2.54 -6.65
N ARG A 123 -10.94 2.61 -5.32
CA ARG A 123 -11.93 3.41 -4.56
C ARG A 123 -11.21 4.21 -3.51
N MET A 124 -11.71 5.41 -3.19
CA MET A 124 -11.26 6.16 -2.03
C MET A 124 -11.88 5.55 -0.76
N ASP A 125 -11.12 5.47 0.31
CA ASP A 125 -11.61 5.13 1.65
C ASP A 125 -11.72 6.41 2.49
N TRP A 126 -12.88 6.62 3.09
CA TRP A 126 -13.24 7.85 3.81
C TRP A 126 -13.86 7.45 5.14
N LEU A 127 -13.08 7.53 6.23
CA LEU A 127 -13.52 7.28 7.62
C LEU A 127 -14.57 6.15 7.78
N GLY A 128 -14.37 4.99 7.13
CA GLY A 128 -15.26 3.84 7.25
C GLY A 128 -16.61 3.93 6.53
N ASN A 129 -16.86 4.98 5.74
CA ASN A 129 -18.01 5.07 4.84
C ASN A 129 -17.66 4.48 3.47
N TYR A 130 -17.74 3.15 3.38
CA TYR A 130 -17.38 2.36 2.20
C TYR A 130 -18.29 2.54 0.97
N THR A 131 -19.35 3.33 1.07
CA THR A 131 -20.48 3.32 0.13
C THR A 131 -20.47 4.42 -0.93
N ASP A 132 -19.60 5.43 -0.80
CA ASP A 132 -19.87 6.72 -1.47
C ASP A 132 -18.97 7.08 -2.66
N TYR A 133 -17.85 6.36 -2.89
CA TYR A 133 -17.02 6.55 -4.08
C TYR A 133 -17.13 5.35 -5.01
N GLY A 134 -17.69 5.59 -6.19
CA GLY A 134 -17.81 4.59 -7.24
C GLY A 134 -16.45 4.10 -7.72
N ALA A 135 -16.46 2.95 -8.39
CA ALA A 135 -15.28 2.28 -8.91
C ALA A 135 -14.50 3.19 -9.89
N GLY A 136 -13.39 3.73 -9.39
CA GLY A 136 -12.49 4.65 -10.08
C GLY A 136 -11.72 4.00 -11.21
N ARG A 137 -11.32 4.83 -12.18
CA ARG A 137 -10.69 4.43 -13.44
C ARG A 137 -9.28 4.99 -13.57
N GLY A 138 -8.41 4.28 -14.27
CA GLY A 138 -6.99 4.65 -14.39
C GLY A 138 -6.08 3.45 -14.55
N GLU A 139 -4.98 3.45 -13.81
CA GLU A 139 -3.90 2.49 -13.98
C GLU A 139 -3.22 2.18 -12.64
N LEU A 140 -2.95 0.89 -12.43
CA LEU A 140 -2.02 0.42 -11.42
C LEU A 140 -0.94 -0.39 -12.13
N HIS A 141 0.32 -0.07 -11.89
CA HIS A 141 1.45 -0.84 -12.37
C HIS A 141 2.19 -1.42 -11.17
N VAL A 142 2.06 -2.72 -10.97
CA VAL A 142 2.89 -3.48 -10.04
C VAL A 142 4.24 -3.70 -10.72
N ARG A 143 5.24 -2.91 -10.32
CA ARG A 143 6.56 -2.89 -10.96
C ARG A 143 7.40 -4.07 -10.53
N ARG A 144 7.44 -4.33 -9.22
CA ARG A 144 8.23 -5.40 -8.65
C ARG A 144 7.44 -6.18 -7.61
N VAL A 145 7.51 -7.50 -7.74
CA VAL A 145 7.21 -8.43 -6.66
C VAL A 145 8.41 -9.34 -6.43
N GLN A 146 9.02 -9.26 -5.26
CA GLN A 146 10.20 -10.05 -4.92
C GLN A 146 9.98 -10.81 -3.62
N LYS A 147 10.16 -12.14 -3.67
CA LYS A 147 10.26 -12.98 -2.48
C LYS A 147 11.67 -12.90 -1.89
N LYS A 148 11.75 -12.74 -0.57
CA LYS A 148 12.99 -12.73 0.21
C LYS A 148 12.85 -13.71 1.36
N VAL A 149 13.74 -14.70 1.39
CA VAL A 149 13.87 -15.63 2.52
C VAL A 149 14.88 -15.00 3.48
N LEU A 150 14.47 -14.81 4.73
CA LEU A 150 15.30 -14.27 5.79
C LEU A 150 15.97 -15.42 6.53
N SER A 151 17.23 -15.25 6.93
CA SER A 151 18.01 -16.27 7.64
C SER A 151 17.45 -16.61 9.02
N ASN A 152 16.62 -15.72 9.58
CA ASN A 152 16.01 -15.90 10.88
C ASN A 152 14.87 -16.92 10.78
N THR A 153 14.71 -17.77 11.77
CA THR A 153 13.64 -18.77 11.82
C THR A 153 12.52 -18.36 12.77
N ASN A 154 11.30 -18.80 12.48
CA ASN A 154 10.18 -18.72 13.40
C ASN A 154 10.33 -19.77 14.53
N GLY A 155 9.43 -19.75 15.52
CA GLY A 155 9.46 -20.69 16.65
C GLY A 155 9.37 -22.18 16.26
N GLY A 156 9.06 -22.50 14.99
CA GLY A 156 9.07 -23.85 14.43
C GLY A 156 10.29 -24.18 13.57
N GLY A 157 11.34 -23.36 13.59
CA GLY A 157 12.58 -23.59 12.85
C GLY A 157 12.51 -23.30 11.35
N GLN A 158 11.39 -22.75 10.84
CA GLN A 158 11.23 -22.40 9.43
C GLN A 158 11.68 -20.96 9.18
N PRO A 159 12.39 -20.66 8.08
CA PRO A 159 12.85 -19.31 7.78
C PRO A 159 11.67 -18.35 7.53
N TYR A 160 11.78 -17.11 8.00
CA TYR A 160 10.80 -16.09 7.66
C TYR A 160 10.85 -15.77 6.17
N THR A 161 9.68 -15.63 5.56
CA THR A 161 9.56 -15.16 4.18
C THR A 161 8.88 -13.80 4.17
N GLU A 162 9.45 -12.88 3.43
CA GLU A 162 8.92 -11.56 3.16
C GLU A 162 8.81 -11.36 1.65
N TYR A 163 7.83 -10.57 1.22
CA TYR A 163 7.69 -10.14 -0.15
C TYR A 163 7.81 -8.63 -0.19
N ILE A 164 8.52 -8.13 -1.20
CA ILE A 164 8.49 -6.71 -1.56
C ILE A 164 7.42 -6.57 -2.65
N LEU A 165 6.48 -5.66 -2.44
CA LEU A 165 5.45 -5.29 -3.40
C LEU A 165 5.60 -3.78 -3.65
N SER A 166 6.01 -3.42 -4.86
CA SER A 166 6.22 -2.02 -5.25
C SER A 166 5.60 -1.70 -6.60
N GLY A 167 5.22 -0.44 -6.77
CA GLY A 167 4.61 0.00 -8.01
C GLY A 167 4.20 1.46 -8.02
N THR A 168 3.50 1.82 -9.09
CA THR A 168 2.99 3.16 -9.35
C THR A 168 1.53 3.12 -9.74
N PHE A 169 0.77 4.17 -9.44
CA PHE A 169 -0.64 4.24 -9.79
C PHE A 169 -1.08 5.67 -10.10
N ARG A 170 -2.18 5.75 -10.85
CA ARG A 170 -2.96 6.98 -11.05
C ARG A 170 -4.39 6.58 -11.35
N PHE A 171 -5.35 7.31 -10.81
CA PHE A 171 -6.76 7.06 -11.09
C PHE A 171 -7.62 8.27 -10.80
N THR A 172 -8.85 8.23 -11.30
CA THR A 172 -9.91 9.17 -10.94
C THR A 172 -11.02 8.38 -10.26
N ALA A 173 -11.35 8.74 -9.03
CA ALA A 173 -12.53 8.23 -8.32
C ALA A 173 -13.69 9.21 -8.52
N TYR A 174 -14.91 8.67 -8.59
CA TYR A 174 -16.12 9.44 -8.87
C TYR A 174 -17.13 9.33 -7.72
N ARG A 175 -17.75 10.45 -7.34
CA ARG A 175 -18.85 10.51 -6.37
C ARG A 175 -19.93 11.42 -6.89
N ARG A 176 -21.09 10.86 -7.26
CA ARG A 176 -22.23 11.60 -7.81
C ARG A 176 -21.79 12.54 -8.95
N SER A 177 -21.66 13.84 -8.69
CA SER A 177 -21.22 14.88 -9.63
C SER A 177 -19.73 15.25 -9.53
N ASP A 178 -19.02 14.76 -8.52
CA ASP A 178 -17.64 15.14 -8.22
C ASP A 178 -16.66 14.04 -8.62
N SER A 179 -15.41 14.46 -8.85
CA SER A 179 -14.30 13.55 -9.09
C SER A 179 -13.10 13.91 -8.24
N VAL A 180 -12.36 12.89 -7.79
CA VAL A 180 -11.09 13.03 -7.11
C VAL A 180 -10.02 12.42 -8.00
N GLN A 181 -9.03 13.23 -8.35
CA GLN A 181 -7.90 12.82 -9.16
C GLN A 181 -6.72 12.43 -8.26
N VAL A 182 -6.20 11.23 -8.47
CA VAL A 182 -5.02 10.71 -7.80
C VAL A 182 -3.92 10.49 -8.84
N VAL A 183 -2.80 11.21 -8.69
CA VAL A 183 -1.67 11.17 -9.62
C VAL A 183 -0.35 10.97 -8.90
N GLU A 184 0.68 10.59 -9.65
CA GLU A 184 2.05 10.33 -9.16
C GLU A 184 2.12 9.34 -7.99
N GLY A 185 1.11 8.47 -7.91
CA GLY A 185 1.00 7.45 -6.89
C GLY A 185 2.16 6.47 -6.96
N ARG A 186 2.75 6.17 -5.81
CA ARG A 186 3.85 5.20 -5.67
C ARG A 186 3.74 4.47 -4.34
N PHE A 187 4.22 3.24 -4.33
CA PHE A 187 4.32 2.42 -3.13
C PHE A 187 5.49 1.47 -3.20
N ASP A 188 6.09 1.19 -2.05
CA ASP A 188 7.24 0.31 -1.91
C ASP A 188 7.19 -0.35 -0.53
N HIS A 189 6.53 -1.50 -0.41
CA HIS A 189 6.19 -2.10 0.88
C HIS A 189 6.67 -3.53 1.01
N ARG A 190 6.99 -3.90 2.25
CA ARG A 190 7.19 -5.29 2.66
C ARG A 190 5.88 -5.89 3.15
N ILE A 191 5.61 -7.12 2.74
CA ILE A 191 4.45 -7.90 3.16
C ILE A 191 4.92 -9.32 3.53
N ASN A 192 4.43 -9.85 4.65
CA ASN A 192 4.78 -11.18 5.13
C ASN A 192 3.56 -12.08 5.36
N ARG A 193 2.36 -11.54 5.14
CA ARG A 193 1.07 -12.24 5.20
C ARG A 193 0.05 -11.53 4.32
N LEU A 194 -0.94 -12.28 3.89
CA LEU A 194 -2.21 -11.71 3.41
C LEU A 194 -3.11 -11.47 4.62
N GLY A 195 -3.87 -10.39 4.60
CA GLY A 195 -5.01 -10.19 5.50
C GLY A 195 -6.15 -11.15 5.16
N TYR A 196 -7.04 -11.34 6.12
CA TYR A 196 -8.29 -12.07 5.95
C TYR A 196 -9.43 -11.12 6.32
N TYR A 197 -10.42 -11.00 5.44
CA TYR A 197 -11.71 -10.36 5.71
C TYR A 197 -12.64 -11.32 6.45
#